data_AF-D2AQN9-F1
#
_entry.id   AF-D2AQN9-F1
#
_cell.length_a   1.000
_cell.length_b   1.000
_cell.length_c   1.000
_cell.angle_alpha   90.00
_cell.angle_beta   90.00
_cell.angle_gamma   90.00
#
_symmetry.space_group_name_H-M   'P 1'
#
loop_
_entity.id
_entity.type
_entity.pdbx_description
1 polymer ?
#
loop_
_entity_poly.entity_id
_entity_poly.type
_entity_poly.pdbx_seq_one_letter_code
_entity_poly.pdbx_strand_id
1 'polypeptide(L)'
;MGDMNHQEARPDRAIFQAVGTVARFGPAVLEFESALDRGRTDTPIPVWVGSRSDLNDGIALAADLYDGIRRPPGCDLGVVVGAGVPEELRRFARPLARGWTGEGTALEATEGSLLIVGCYADLRAAVVRPVLEDAYRRGRDVFLLTGRDLNSLSWAIAKQYGEMTTEAPTGLFTEIDESPQPTREPYFHAGRLDGADIRAVVLGRTWGRILFNGHGTDDSVNLGQFTVCGLSPAVAGAPSAPGPMCAYGLGCYKPMDKLIAVHRVRAAEIVLSGCDSGPLVDLASYGPGHQLLLNAIDGPARTVVAALSMHQSGRVENLLWLDSAGREGSTARVLNESLRDIHPYPSFIQAGLPSSGRVRSSAHSAGREAAPAPWHRQAELRALVRTVSARLQGFLTAGLLSPRYGLRDRLERMAEEIDSSATRLVMGLAAEQRLLMRSLEADLRSLDRALAERVAEDPDDDIMEFPRFFGHRSAVAEEDVTTAPCMCGRPAWRYLRRGFTARIPDTVALGCLRCGPIGYALAEGVAVRGRAADSVTAGGTLRVETELEAVRSGEAQVGVSVPGILRARIGPPLHRVRLRAGEPRRVGFDIGVDGAAIPQEYHYTVFAIQDLGISVLRRHFGVLPDTGQT
;
A
#
# COMPACT_ATOMS: atom_id res chain seq x y z
N MET A 1 -18.69 28.62 35.01
CA MET A 1 -17.99 29.64 35.80
C MET A 1 -16.62 29.06 36.09
N GLY A 2 -15.54 29.40 35.43
CA GLY A 2 -15.25 30.52 34.55
C GLY A 2 -13.79 30.84 34.80
N ASP A 3 -12.89 30.08 34.16
CA ASP A 3 -11.50 30.47 33.99
C ASP A 3 -11.19 30.32 32.50
N MET A 4 -11.47 31.40 31.80
CA MET A 4 -10.93 31.66 30.48
C MET A 4 -9.41 31.75 30.63
N ASN A 5 -8.70 30.80 30.04
CA ASN A 5 -7.28 30.90 29.76
C ASN A 5 -7.02 32.22 29.03
N HIS A 6 -6.53 33.22 29.75
CA HIS A 6 -5.82 34.34 29.15
C HIS A 6 -4.50 33.79 28.64
N GLN A 7 -4.50 33.39 27.36
CA GLN A 7 -3.28 33.23 26.59
C GLN A 7 -2.67 34.63 26.44
N GLU A 8 -1.63 34.93 27.21
CA GLU A 8 -0.81 36.11 27.00
C GLU A 8 -0.31 36.10 25.54
N ALA A 9 -0.62 37.17 24.81
CA ALA A 9 -0.18 37.36 23.43
C ALA A 9 1.36 37.41 23.39
N ARG A 10 1.98 36.32 22.94
CA ARG A 10 3.40 36.32 22.55
C ARG A 10 3.56 37.30 21.37
N PRO A 11 4.59 38.15 21.33
CA PRO A 11 4.82 39.05 20.21
C PRO A 11 4.94 38.25 18.90
N ASP A 12 4.18 38.68 17.87
CA ASP A 12 4.10 38.10 16.51
C ASP A 12 5.48 37.97 15.87
N ARG A 13 6.16 36.86 16.13
CA ARG A 13 7.38 36.50 15.44
C ARG A 13 7.06 35.47 14.38
N ALA A 14 7.00 35.90 13.12
CA ALA A 14 6.79 34.99 12.00
C ALA A 14 7.96 34.00 11.92
N ILE A 15 7.68 32.70 12.06
CA ILE A 15 8.67 31.62 11.92
C ILE A 15 9.04 31.43 10.44
N PHE A 16 8.07 31.57 9.55
CA PHE A 16 8.23 31.40 8.11
C PHE A 16 7.93 32.72 7.38
N GLN A 17 8.67 32.99 6.31
CA GLN A 17 8.49 34.17 5.47
C GLN A 17 8.22 33.76 4.02
N ALA A 18 7.04 34.10 3.51
CA ALA A 18 6.70 33.90 2.10
C ALA A 18 7.51 34.83 1.19
N VAL A 19 8.09 34.29 0.13
CA VAL A 19 8.89 34.99 -0.87
C VAL A 19 8.33 34.69 -2.27
N GLY A 20 7.97 35.74 -3.01
CA GLY A 20 7.25 35.60 -4.28
C GLY A 20 8.11 35.20 -5.49
N THR A 21 9.43 35.36 -5.45
CA THR A 21 10.31 35.10 -6.62
C THR A 21 11.61 34.41 -6.22
N VAL A 22 12.16 33.59 -7.11
CA VAL A 22 13.45 32.90 -6.91
C VAL A 22 14.61 33.90 -6.70
N ALA A 23 14.59 35.03 -7.41
CA ALA A 23 15.61 36.08 -7.29
C ALA A 23 15.64 36.73 -5.90
N ARG A 24 14.50 36.79 -5.19
CA ARG A 24 14.44 37.24 -3.80
C ARG A 24 14.71 36.11 -2.81
N PHE A 25 14.38 34.88 -3.18
CA PHE A 25 14.57 33.70 -2.34
C PHE A 25 16.05 33.40 -2.10
N GLY A 26 16.90 33.46 -3.13
CA GLY A 26 18.34 33.21 -2.98
C GLY A 26 19.04 34.08 -1.91
N PRO A 27 18.88 35.41 -1.93
CA PRO A 27 19.39 36.28 -0.88
C PRO A 27 18.81 35.98 0.51
N ALA A 28 17.51 35.67 0.62
CA ALA A 28 16.87 35.35 1.89
C ALA A 28 17.41 34.02 2.48
N VAL A 29 17.70 33.02 1.64
CA VAL A 29 18.37 31.78 2.06
C VAL A 29 19.75 32.07 2.64
N LEU A 30 20.55 32.93 1.99
CA LEU A 30 21.87 33.31 2.48
C LEU A 30 21.81 34.02 3.84
N GLU A 31 20.84 34.93 4.02
CA GLU A 31 20.62 35.62 5.28
C GLU A 31 20.25 34.62 6.39
N PHE A 32 19.30 33.73 6.11
CA PHE A 32 18.85 32.69 7.03
C PHE A 32 19.97 31.73 7.41
N GLU A 33 20.74 31.21 6.44
CA GLU A 33 21.88 30.32 6.69
C GLU A 33 22.92 31.00 7.58
N SER A 34 23.27 32.26 7.28
CA SER A 34 24.22 33.03 8.08
C SER A 34 23.71 33.31 9.50
N ALA A 35 22.41 33.51 9.69
CA ALA A 35 21.81 33.61 11.01
C ALA A 35 21.89 32.28 11.77
N LEU A 36 21.50 31.18 11.13
CA LEU A 36 21.52 29.84 11.71
C LEU A 36 22.94 29.40 12.11
N ASP A 37 23.96 29.69 11.28
CA ASP A 37 25.36 29.42 11.59
C ASP A 37 25.88 30.21 12.80
N ARG A 38 25.30 31.38 13.06
CA ARG A 38 25.60 32.21 14.24
C ARG A 38 24.72 31.85 15.45
N GLY A 39 23.92 30.79 15.36
CA GLY A 39 22.97 30.40 16.41
C GLY A 39 21.83 31.39 16.62
N ARG A 40 21.60 32.31 15.68
CA ARG A 40 20.48 33.24 15.72
C ARG A 40 19.24 32.53 15.22
N THR A 41 18.21 32.53 16.05
CA THR A 41 16.90 31.98 15.68
C THR A 41 15.94 33.05 15.20
N ASP A 42 16.31 34.33 15.14
CA ASP A 42 15.40 35.46 14.90
C ASP A 42 15.11 35.83 13.45
N THR A 43 15.92 35.34 12.52
CA THR A 43 15.65 35.44 11.08
C THR A 43 14.63 34.38 10.66
N PRO A 44 13.51 34.75 10.02
CA PRO A 44 12.50 33.79 9.58
C PRO A 44 13.01 32.85 8.49
N ILE A 45 12.42 31.66 8.42
CA ILE A 45 12.74 30.66 7.40
C ILE A 45 12.11 31.09 6.06
N PRO A 46 12.89 31.30 4.98
CA PRO A 46 12.34 31.73 3.70
C PRO A 46 11.59 30.58 3.00
N VAL A 47 10.45 30.90 2.39
CA VAL A 47 9.63 29.97 1.61
C VAL A 47 9.35 30.58 0.24
N TRP A 48 9.83 29.95 -0.83
CA TRP A 48 9.50 30.40 -2.18
C TRP A 48 8.09 29.91 -2.56
N VAL A 49 7.11 30.83 -2.52
CA VAL A 49 5.69 30.51 -2.81
C VAL A 49 5.34 30.71 -4.28
N GLY A 50 6.07 31.59 -5.00
CA GLY A 50 5.82 31.83 -6.42
C GLY A 50 4.36 32.20 -6.73
N SER A 51 3.75 31.49 -7.68
CA SER A 51 2.33 31.62 -8.03
C SER A 51 1.38 30.77 -7.17
N ARG A 52 1.91 29.96 -6.24
CA ARG A 52 1.13 29.05 -5.39
C ARG A 52 0.63 29.78 -4.14
N SER A 53 -0.38 30.62 -4.31
CA SER A 53 -0.95 31.38 -3.20
C SER A 53 -1.56 30.50 -2.10
N ASP A 54 -1.97 29.28 -2.45
CA ASP A 54 -2.49 28.25 -1.53
C ASP A 54 -1.46 27.81 -0.48
N LEU A 55 -0.15 27.92 -0.77
CA LEU A 55 0.89 27.60 0.23
C LEU A 55 0.90 28.59 1.41
N ASN A 56 0.33 29.79 1.25
CA ASN A 56 0.20 30.73 2.36
C ASN A 56 -0.73 30.20 3.46
N ASP A 57 -1.75 29.41 3.11
CA ASP A 57 -2.63 28.78 4.08
C ASP A 57 -1.85 27.76 4.92
N GLY A 58 -0.97 26.98 4.28
CA GLY A 58 -0.07 26.05 4.95
C GLY A 58 0.93 26.77 5.87
N ILE A 59 1.49 27.89 5.42
CA ILE A 59 2.38 28.75 6.22
C ILE A 59 1.65 29.31 7.45
N ALA A 60 0.40 29.78 7.29
CA ALA A 60 -0.40 30.29 8.39
C ALA A 60 -0.71 29.20 9.43
N LEU A 61 -1.10 28.01 8.98
CA LEU A 61 -1.35 26.86 9.87
C LEU A 61 -0.08 26.40 10.59
N ALA A 62 1.10 26.58 9.98
CA ALA A 62 2.37 26.22 10.59
C ALA A 62 2.76 27.14 11.76
N ALA A 63 2.27 28.38 11.80
CA ALA A 63 2.53 29.32 12.89
C ALA A 63 1.96 28.83 14.25
N ASP A 64 0.88 28.07 14.23
CA ASP A 64 0.30 27.44 15.43
C ASP A 64 1.05 26.18 15.89
N LEU A 65 1.92 25.63 15.04
CA LEU A 65 2.55 24.32 15.22
C LEU A 65 4.03 24.42 15.61
N TYR A 66 4.73 25.39 15.04
CA TYR A 66 6.16 25.63 15.27
C TYR A 66 6.36 26.97 15.97
N ASP A 67 7.04 26.95 17.12
CA ASP A 67 7.32 28.16 17.92
C ASP A 67 8.80 28.55 17.91
N GLY A 68 9.63 27.81 17.18
CA GLY A 68 11.06 28.05 17.06
C GLY A 68 11.67 27.63 15.73
N ILE A 69 12.97 27.88 15.62
CA ILE A 69 13.80 27.50 14.48
C ILE A 69 14.92 26.61 14.99
N ARG A 70 15.10 25.46 14.33
CA ARG A 70 16.15 24.49 14.63
C ARG A 70 17.02 24.21 13.41
N ARG A 71 18.22 23.69 13.66
CA ARG A 71 18.99 22.97 12.63
C ARG A 71 18.56 21.50 12.65
N PRO A 72 17.92 20.98 11.59
CA PRO A 72 17.54 19.57 11.55
C PRO A 72 18.77 18.66 11.54
N PRO A 73 18.66 17.43 12.05
CA PRO A 73 19.73 16.45 11.92
C PRO A 73 19.93 16.12 10.43
N GLY A 74 21.13 16.33 9.91
CA GLY A 74 21.45 16.01 8.53
C GLY A 74 21.57 14.50 8.29
N CYS A 75 21.07 14.03 7.15
CA CYS A 75 21.32 12.68 6.66
C CYS A 75 22.81 12.47 6.34
N ASP A 76 23.25 11.22 6.24
CA ASP A 76 24.64 10.95 5.87
C ASP A 76 24.93 11.33 4.42
N LEU A 77 23.98 11.04 3.52
CA LEU A 77 24.09 11.35 2.10
C LEU A 77 22.83 11.99 1.54
N GLY A 78 22.99 12.97 0.65
CA GLY A 78 21.95 13.63 -0.12
C GLY A 78 22.13 13.42 -1.63
N VAL A 79 21.02 13.30 -2.35
CA VAL A 79 20.98 13.31 -3.82
C VAL A 79 19.85 14.21 -4.29
N VAL A 80 20.12 14.98 -5.34
CA VAL A 80 19.08 15.74 -6.05
C VAL A 80 18.68 14.95 -7.29
N VAL A 81 17.38 14.71 -7.45
CA VAL A 81 16.80 14.03 -8.61
C VAL A 81 16.05 15.06 -9.45
N GLY A 82 16.35 15.06 -10.75
CA GLY A 82 15.81 16.02 -11.70
C GLY A 82 16.73 17.24 -11.88
N ALA A 83 17.08 17.54 -13.14
CA ALA A 83 17.94 18.68 -13.48
C ALA A 83 17.25 20.04 -13.23
N GLY A 84 15.92 20.05 -13.09
CA GLY A 84 15.11 21.26 -12.98
C GLY A 84 15.13 21.95 -11.62
N VAL A 85 15.81 21.41 -10.60
CA VAL A 85 15.91 22.04 -9.28
C VAL A 85 16.94 23.19 -9.32
N PRO A 86 16.53 24.47 -9.08
CA PRO A 86 17.44 25.63 -9.09
C PRO A 86 18.49 25.57 -7.98
N GLU A 87 19.62 26.24 -8.21
CA GLU A 87 20.75 26.28 -7.27
C GLU A 87 20.37 26.87 -5.91
N GLU A 88 19.45 27.83 -5.87
CA GLU A 88 18.97 28.43 -4.62
C GLU A 88 18.26 27.39 -3.73
N LEU A 89 17.49 26.47 -4.31
CA LEU A 89 16.86 25.38 -3.58
C LEU A 89 17.86 24.28 -3.21
N ARG A 90 18.82 23.98 -4.09
CA ARG A 90 19.92 23.04 -3.78
C ARG A 90 20.74 23.54 -2.60
N ARG A 91 21.06 24.84 -2.56
CA ARG A 91 21.72 25.50 -1.43
C ARG A 91 20.88 25.36 -0.16
N PHE A 92 19.60 25.72 -0.21
CA PHE A 92 18.74 25.65 0.96
C PHE A 92 18.57 24.24 1.54
N ALA A 93 18.62 23.21 0.69
CA ALA A 93 18.61 21.81 1.10
C ALA A 93 19.98 21.31 1.58
N ARG A 94 21.10 21.94 1.19
CA ARG A 94 22.46 21.44 1.43
C ARG A 94 22.76 21.09 2.89
N PRO A 95 22.34 21.88 3.91
CA PRO A 95 22.59 21.56 5.32
C PRO A 95 21.89 20.27 5.81
N LEU A 96 20.93 19.76 5.05
CA LEU A 96 20.12 18.59 5.40
C LEU A 96 20.81 17.25 5.14
N ALA A 97 22.01 17.26 4.54
CA ALA A 97 22.86 16.09 4.40
C ALA A 97 24.35 16.45 4.55
N ARG A 98 25.13 15.52 5.11
CA ARG A 98 26.58 15.69 5.35
C ARG A 98 27.40 15.59 4.07
N GLY A 99 27.02 14.70 3.15
CA GLY A 99 27.60 14.56 1.81
C GLY A 99 26.54 14.62 0.72
N TRP A 100 26.93 15.00 -0.50
CA TRP A 100 26.04 15.04 -1.66
C TRP A 100 26.66 14.30 -2.85
N THR A 101 25.90 13.39 -3.47
CA THR A 101 26.31 12.71 -4.71
C THR A 101 25.81 13.46 -5.94
N GLY A 102 26.60 13.45 -7.01
CA GLY A 102 26.21 13.99 -8.31
C GLY A 102 25.15 13.13 -9.01
N GLU A 103 24.45 13.74 -9.99
CA GLU A 103 23.48 13.06 -10.85
C GLU A 103 24.10 11.84 -11.54
N GLY A 104 23.42 10.69 -11.50
CA GLY A 104 23.88 9.45 -12.13
C GLY A 104 24.79 8.53 -11.29
N THR A 105 25.08 8.89 -10.04
CA THR A 105 25.82 8.00 -9.12
C THR A 105 24.91 6.86 -8.66
N ALA A 106 25.37 5.61 -8.75
CA ALA A 106 24.62 4.44 -8.26
C ALA A 106 24.41 4.55 -6.73
N LEU A 107 23.17 4.77 -6.31
CA LEU A 107 22.79 5.00 -4.91
C LEU A 107 22.84 3.72 -4.05
N GLU A 108 22.90 2.56 -4.70
CA GLU A 108 22.77 1.20 -4.15
C GLU A 108 23.98 0.72 -3.33
N ALA A 109 25.00 1.55 -3.08
CA ALA A 109 26.25 1.11 -2.43
C ALA A 109 26.73 1.97 -1.26
N THR A 110 25.95 2.97 -0.84
CA THR A 110 26.37 3.91 0.21
C THR A 110 25.81 3.52 1.58
N GLU A 111 26.66 3.58 2.62
CA GLU A 111 26.25 3.38 4.02
C GLU A 111 25.60 4.65 4.60
N GLY A 112 24.87 4.50 5.71
CA GLY A 112 24.23 5.62 6.42
C GLY A 112 22.86 6.04 5.84
N SER A 113 22.21 7.05 6.42
CA SER A 113 20.90 7.53 5.96
C SER A 113 20.97 8.27 4.61
N LEU A 114 19.92 8.14 3.78
CA LEU A 114 19.82 8.80 2.48
C LEU A 114 18.70 9.85 2.46
N LEU A 115 19.01 11.02 1.90
CA LEU A 115 18.06 12.06 1.54
C LEU A 115 17.94 12.17 0.02
N ILE A 116 16.72 12.05 -0.50
CA ILE A 116 16.41 12.29 -1.93
C ILE A 116 15.62 13.59 -2.02
N VAL A 117 16.11 14.55 -2.80
CA VAL A 117 15.45 15.85 -3.01
C VAL A 117 15.04 15.99 -4.48
N GLY A 118 13.78 16.31 -4.75
CA GLY A 118 13.32 16.52 -6.12
C GLY A 118 11.82 16.76 -6.21
N CYS A 119 11.37 17.32 -7.33
CA CYS A 119 9.94 17.47 -7.60
C CYS A 119 9.29 16.10 -7.82
N TYR A 120 8.01 15.99 -7.49
CA TYR A 120 7.26 14.74 -7.65
C TYR A 120 7.30 14.19 -9.08
N ALA A 121 7.30 15.08 -10.08
CA ALA A 121 7.40 14.72 -11.50
C ALA A 121 8.69 13.92 -11.86
N ASP A 122 9.74 14.07 -11.05
CA ASP A 122 11.04 13.41 -11.22
C ASP A 122 11.17 12.13 -10.37
N LEU A 123 10.30 11.94 -9.37
CA LEU A 123 10.28 10.75 -8.51
C LEU A 123 9.59 9.58 -9.20
N ARG A 124 10.27 9.00 -10.20
CA ARG A 124 9.79 7.85 -10.99
C ARG A 124 10.27 6.53 -10.41
N ALA A 125 9.47 5.49 -10.54
CA ALA A 125 9.80 4.14 -10.08
C ALA A 125 11.12 3.62 -10.65
N ALA A 126 11.40 3.87 -11.93
CA ALA A 126 12.66 3.46 -12.56
C ALA A 126 13.91 4.04 -11.88
N VAL A 127 13.79 5.19 -11.20
CA VAL A 127 14.89 5.87 -10.52
C VAL A 127 14.91 5.54 -9.04
N VAL A 128 13.75 5.59 -8.38
CA VAL A 128 13.66 5.55 -6.92
C VAL A 128 13.52 4.13 -6.37
N ARG A 129 12.86 3.21 -7.10
CA ARG A 129 12.58 1.85 -6.63
C ARG A 129 13.85 1.07 -6.25
N PRO A 130 14.91 1.00 -7.08
CA PRO A 130 16.09 0.20 -6.74
C PRO A 130 16.75 0.66 -5.43
N VAL A 131 16.71 1.97 -5.18
CA VAL A 131 17.20 2.60 -3.96
C VAL A 131 16.37 2.20 -2.75
N LEU A 132 15.05 2.23 -2.87
CA LEU A 132 14.13 1.82 -1.79
C LEU A 132 14.26 0.33 -1.49
N GLU A 133 14.40 -0.52 -2.50
CA GLU A 133 14.58 -1.97 -2.35
C GLU A 133 15.92 -2.31 -1.68
N ASP A 134 17.01 -1.67 -2.11
CA ASP A 134 18.31 -1.84 -1.46
C ASP A 134 18.28 -1.35 -0.01
N ALA A 135 17.72 -0.17 0.23
CA ALA A 135 17.58 0.38 1.57
C ALA A 135 16.75 -0.52 2.48
N TYR A 136 15.62 -1.03 1.98
CA TYR A 136 14.76 -1.97 2.70
C TYR A 136 15.53 -3.24 3.11
N ARG A 137 16.27 -3.85 2.18
CA ARG A 137 17.08 -5.05 2.46
C ARG A 137 18.15 -4.78 3.52
N ARG A 138 18.79 -3.61 3.47
CA ARG A 138 19.87 -3.22 4.40
C ARG A 138 19.39 -2.59 5.71
N GLY A 139 18.09 -2.34 5.88
CA GLY A 139 17.57 -1.61 7.03
C GLY A 139 18.04 -0.15 7.07
N ARG A 140 18.26 0.46 5.90
CA ARG A 140 18.74 1.84 5.75
C ARG A 140 17.57 2.83 5.79
N ASP A 141 17.73 3.94 6.51
CA ASP A 141 16.78 5.04 6.47
C ASP A 141 16.86 5.81 5.13
N VAL A 142 15.71 5.99 4.48
CA VAL A 142 15.56 6.83 3.28
C VAL A 142 14.48 7.87 3.53
N PHE A 143 14.82 9.13 3.26
CA PHE A 143 13.94 10.28 3.40
C PHE A 143 13.79 10.99 2.07
N LEU A 144 12.59 11.45 1.77
CA LEU A 144 12.29 12.24 0.59
C LEU A 144 12.01 13.69 1.01
N LEU A 145 12.55 14.67 0.27
CA LEU A 145 12.02 16.02 0.26
C LEU A 145 11.49 16.27 -1.14
N THR A 146 10.18 16.32 -1.22
CA THR A 146 9.47 16.47 -2.49
C THR A 146 8.34 17.47 -2.35
N GLY A 147 7.84 17.89 -3.50
CA GLY A 147 6.69 18.75 -3.63
C GLY A 147 6.07 18.54 -4.99
N ARG A 148 4.83 18.97 -5.13
CA ARG A 148 4.09 18.95 -6.39
C ARG A 148 4.83 19.70 -7.50
N ASP A 149 5.48 20.80 -7.13
CA ASP A 149 6.30 21.67 -7.95
C ASP A 149 7.44 22.25 -7.11
N LEU A 150 8.25 23.15 -7.67
CA LEU A 150 9.39 23.77 -7.00
C LEU A 150 8.99 24.62 -5.77
N ASN A 151 7.80 25.24 -5.78
CA ASN A 151 7.34 26.06 -4.65
C ASN A 151 6.91 25.16 -3.49
N SER A 152 6.19 24.07 -3.80
CA SER A 152 5.84 23.01 -2.84
C SER A 152 7.10 22.32 -2.28
N LEU A 153 8.13 22.10 -3.11
CA LEU A 153 9.42 21.58 -2.67
C LEU A 153 10.14 22.57 -1.74
N SER A 154 10.15 23.86 -2.07
CA SER A 154 10.69 24.92 -1.19
C SER A 154 10.03 24.88 0.18
N TRP A 155 8.69 24.74 0.21
CA TRP A 155 7.93 24.61 1.44
C TRP A 155 8.27 23.34 2.22
N ALA A 156 8.39 22.19 1.54
CA ALA A 156 8.79 20.93 2.17
C ALA A 156 10.18 21.02 2.83
N ILE A 157 11.13 21.71 2.19
CA ILE A 157 12.48 21.96 2.74
C ILE A 157 12.39 22.91 3.94
N ALA A 158 11.66 24.03 3.81
CA ALA A 158 11.55 25.04 4.87
C ALA A 158 11.01 24.45 6.18
N LYS A 159 9.97 23.61 6.11
CA LYS A 159 9.39 22.96 7.30
C LYS A 159 10.38 22.14 8.12
N GLN A 160 11.46 21.65 7.51
CA GLN A 160 12.47 20.86 8.23
C GLN A 160 13.19 21.67 9.31
N TYR A 161 13.31 22.98 9.11
CA TYR A 161 13.92 23.93 10.04
C TYR A 161 12.97 24.41 11.16
N GLY A 162 11.67 24.09 11.10
CA GLY A 162 10.73 24.42 12.17
C GLY A 162 10.96 23.55 13.42
N GLU A 163 11.02 24.19 14.58
CA GLU A 163 10.99 23.55 15.89
C GLU A 163 9.55 23.45 16.38
N MET A 164 9.14 22.25 16.79
CA MET A 164 7.76 21.97 17.18
C MET A 164 7.53 22.36 18.63
N THR A 165 6.32 22.84 18.92
CA THR A 165 5.83 22.97 20.29
C THR A 165 5.84 21.61 21.01
N THR A 166 6.41 21.53 22.22
CA THR A 166 6.73 20.26 22.90
C THR A 166 5.52 19.55 23.53
N GLU A 167 4.32 20.13 23.50
CA GLU A 167 3.14 19.65 24.26
C GLU A 167 2.00 19.11 23.38
N ALA A 168 2.17 19.05 22.06
CA ALA A 168 1.10 18.61 21.15
C ALA A 168 0.90 17.07 21.21
N PRO A 169 -0.36 16.57 21.35
CA PRO A 169 -0.64 15.15 21.58
C PRO A 169 -0.43 14.27 20.33
N THR A 170 -0.36 12.96 20.54
CA THR A 170 -0.38 11.97 19.46
C THR A 170 -1.79 11.43 19.24
N GLY A 171 -2.27 11.37 17.99
CA GLY A 171 -3.63 10.88 17.66
C GLY A 171 -3.61 9.64 16.76
N LEU A 172 -4.40 8.62 17.08
CA LEU A 172 -4.65 7.45 16.23
C LEU A 172 -6.13 7.38 15.82
N PHE A 173 -6.37 7.36 14.51
CA PHE A 173 -7.69 7.22 13.91
C PHE A 173 -7.67 6.02 12.96
N THR A 174 -8.49 5.01 13.23
CA THR A 174 -8.49 3.80 12.44
C THR A 174 -9.85 3.13 12.36
N GLU A 175 -10.21 2.71 11.16
CA GLU A 175 -11.39 1.87 10.92
C GLU A 175 -11.09 0.36 10.99
N ILE A 176 -9.81 -0.01 11.11
CA ILE A 176 -9.35 -1.40 11.10
C ILE A 176 -9.47 -2.05 12.49
N ASP A 177 -9.27 -1.27 13.55
CA ASP A 177 -9.37 -1.79 14.91
C ASP A 177 -10.82 -1.79 15.41
N GLU A 178 -11.29 -2.95 15.86
CA GLU A 178 -12.65 -3.11 16.41
C GLU A 178 -12.77 -2.68 17.88
N SER A 179 -11.66 -2.68 18.62
CA SER A 179 -11.64 -2.37 20.06
C SER A 179 -10.45 -1.47 20.43
N PRO A 180 -10.63 -0.52 21.36
CA PRO A 180 -9.54 0.34 21.80
C PRO A 180 -8.54 -0.49 22.63
N GLN A 181 -7.27 -0.10 22.57
CA GLN A 181 -6.24 -0.60 23.49
C GLN A 181 -6.01 0.41 24.63
N PRO A 182 -5.47 -0.02 25.79
CA PRO A 182 -5.07 0.88 26.85
C PRO A 182 -3.93 1.80 26.39
N THR A 183 -4.25 3.04 26.06
CA THR A 183 -3.28 4.09 25.77
C THR A 183 -3.75 5.40 26.39
N ARG A 184 -2.79 6.28 26.71
CA ARG A 184 -3.08 7.65 27.17
C ARG A 184 -3.34 8.60 25.99
N GLU A 185 -2.95 8.19 24.79
CA GLU A 185 -3.12 8.98 23.57
C GLU A 185 -4.56 8.91 23.05
N PRO A 186 -5.09 9.98 22.44
CA PRO A 186 -6.35 9.95 21.71
C PRO A 186 -6.43 8.82 20.66
N TYR A 187 -7.23 7.79 20.93
CA TYR A 187 -7.46 6.65 20.04
C TYR A 187 -8.95 6.55 19.64
N PHE A 188 -9.20 6.68 18.34
CA PHE A 188 -10.47 6.51 17.66
C PHE A 188 -10.46 5.25 16.78
N HIS A 189 -10.86 4.13 17.37
CA HIS A 189 -11.12 2.85 16.69
C HIS A 189 -12.49 2.87 15.99
N ALA A 190 -12.83 1.85 15.20
CA ALA A 190 -14.01 1.81 14.34
C ALA A 190 -15.31 2.24 15.07
N GLY A 191 -15.62 1.62 16.22
CA GLY A 191 -16.83 1.96 16.99
C GLY A 191 -16.86 3.38 17.56
N ARG A 192 -15.71 4.02 17.79
CA ARG A 192 -15.65 5.42 18.28
C ARG A 192 -15.76 6.43 17.13
N LEU A 193 -15.34 6.07 15.92
CA LEU A 193 -15.46 6.92 14.73
C LEU A 193 -16.92 7.24 14.41
N ASP A 194 -17.83 6.30 14.66
CA ASP A 194 -19.26 6.46 14.39
C ASP A 194 -19.95 7.45 15.36
N GLY A 195 -19.43 7.57 16.59
CA GLY A 195 -20.05 8.36 17.66
C GLY A 195 -19.53 9.79 17.83
N ALA A 196 -18.60 10.26 16.99
CA ALA A 196 -17.97 11.57 17.13
C ALA A 196 -17.84 12.32 15.80
N ASP A 197 -17.83 13.65 15.86
CA ASP A 197 -17.43 14.49 14.72
C ASP A 197 -15.90 14.46 14.58
N ILE A 198 -15.39 13.44 13.90
CA ILE A 198 -13.96 13.23 13.70
C ILE A 198 -13.33 14.37 12.92
N ARG A 199 -14.07 14.97 11.97
CA ARG A 199 -13.59 16.13 11.22
C ARG A 199 -13.34 17.31 12.16
N ALA A 200 -14.27 17.62 13.05
CA ALA A 200 -14.09 18.68 14.04
C ALA A 200 -12.95 18.36 15.02
N VAL A 201 -12.80 17.11 15.44
CA VAL A 201 -11.69 16.69 16.33
C VAL A 201 -10.33 16.88 15.65
N VAL A 202 -10.19 16.40 14.41
CA VAL A 202 -8.91 16.43 13.68
C VAL A 202 -8.52 17.86 13.32
N LEU A 203 -9.44 18.65 12.75
CA LEU A 203 -9.15 20.02 12.28
C LEU A 203 -9.14 21.05 13.42
N GLY A 204 -9.87 20.79 14.50
CA GLY A 204 -10.02 21.72 15.63
C GLY A 204 -8.84 21.75 16.59
N ARG A 205 -7.80 20.94 16.38
CA ARG A 205 -6.66 20.79 17.31
C ARG A 205 -5.32 20.82 16.57
N THR A 206 -4.26 21.10 17.33
CA THR A 206 -2.87 20.93 16.91
C THR A 206 -2.37 19.57 17.45
N TRP A 207 -1.69 18.81 16.61
CA TRP A 207 -1.19 17.48 16.90
C TRP A 207 0.34 17.46 16.79
N GLY A 208 1.00 16.73 17.68
CA GLY A 208 2.42 16.42 17.48
C GLY A 208 2.55 15.41 16.35
N ARG A 209 1.78 14.32 16.46
CA ARG A 209 1.76 13.23 15.49
C ARG A 209 0.33 12.74 15.29
N ILE A 210 -0.04 12.38 14.07
CA ILE A 210 -1.35 11.80 13.78
C ILE A 210 -1.23 10.65 12.78
N LEU A 211 -1.92 9.55 13.05
CA LEU A 211 -2.01 8.40 12.14
C LEU A 211 -3.46 8.19 11.72
N PHE A 212 -3.65 8.05 10.41
CA PHE A 212 -4.91 7.66 9.79
C PHE A 212 -4.73 6.27 9.15
N ASN A 213 -5.40 5.23 9.67
CA ASN A 213 -5.31 3.86 9.15
C ASN A 213 -6.68 3.34 8.71
N GLY A 214 -6.82 3.13 7.40
CA GLY A 214 -8.05 2.63 6.79
C GLY A 214 -7.88 2.27 5.32
N HIS A 215 -8.94 1.75 4.71
CA HIS A 215 -8.98 1.48 3.30
C HIS A 215 -8.95 2.79 2.50
N GLY A 216 -8.31 2.77 1.34
CA GLY A 216 -8.08 3.98 0.59
C GLY A 216 -7.46 3.72 -0.77
N THR A 217 -7.18 4.82 -1.45
CA THR A 217 -6.50 4.93 -2.74
C THR A 217 -5.57 6.15 -2.67
N ASP A 218 -4.89 6.46 -3.78
CA ASP A 218 -3.96 7.59 -3.82
C ASP A 218 -4.59 8.96 -3.56
N ASP A 219 -5.91 9.08 -3.60
CA ASP A 219 -6.67 10.30 -3.26
C ASP A 219 -7.27 10.33 -1.85
N SER A 220 -7.34 9.19 -1.14
CA SER A 220 -8.09 9.15 0.12
C SER A 220 -7.72 8.04 1.10
N VAL A 221 -7.98 8.28 2.38
CA VAL A 221 -8.06 7.26 3.44
C VAL A 221 -9.44 7.35 4.09
N ASN A 222 -10.16 6.24 4.14
CA ASN A 222 -11.47 6.14 4.78
C ASN A 222 -11.36 5.84 6.27
N LEU A 223 -12.24 6.45 7.04
CA LEU A 223 -12.36 6.29 8.48
C LEU A 223 -13.86 6.17 8.81
N GLY A 224 -14.45 5.04 8.39
CA GLY A 224 -15.90 4.82 8.45
C GLY A 224 -16.67 5.78 7.55
N GLN A 225 -17.37 6.75 8.13
CA GLN A 225 -18.12 7.78 7.42
C GLN A 225 -17.29 9.02 7.04
N PHE A 226 -16.08 9.16 7.58
CA PHE A 226 -15.17 10.27 7.29
C PHE A 226 -14.13 9.84 6.24
N THR A 227 -13.63 10.82 5.50
CA THR A 227 -12.59 10.58 4.48
C THR A 227 -11.52 11.65 4.59
N VAL A 228 -10.29 11.22 4.82
CA VAL A 228 -9.10 12.06 4.68
C VAL A 228 -8.85 12.23 3.19
N CYS A 229 -8.88 13.47 2.70
CA CYS A 229 -9.02 13.78 1.28
C CYS A 229 -7.77 14.48 0.73
N GLY A 230 -7.31 14.01 -0.43
CA GLY A 230 -6.15 14.51 -1.18
C GLY A 230 -6.44 15.57 -2.24
N LEU A 231 -7.71 15.98 -2.39
CA LEU A 231 -8.09 17.00 -3.37
C LEU A 231 -7.39 18.34 -3.07
N SER A 232 -6.61 18.83 -4.03
CA SER A 232 -6.05 20.17 -4.02
C SER A 232 -6.93 21.13 -4.85
N PRO A 233 -7.50 22.18 -4.24
CA PRO A 233 -8.29 23.17 -4.99
C PRO A 233 -7.41 24.05 -5.89
N ALA A 234 -6.10 24.08 -5.66
CA ALA A 234 -5.16 24.96 -6.37
C ALA A 234 -4.67 24.37 -7.70
N VAL A 235 -4.99 23.11 -7.99
CA VAL A 235 -4.44 22.38 -9.14
C VAL A 235 -5.60 21.88 -9.97
N ALA A 236 -5.74 22.43 -11.18
CA ALA A 236 -6.73 21.94 -12.12
C ALA A 236 -6.47 20.46 -12.46
N GLY A 237 -7.54 19.67 -12.60
CA GLY A 237 -7.45 18.33 -13.13
C GLY A 237 -6.85 18.35 -14.55
N ALA A 238 -6.00 17.38 -14.87
CA ALA A 238 -5.54 17.20 -16.24
C ALA A 238 -6.66 16.53 -17.05
N PRO A 239 -7.17 17.13 -18.14
CA PRO A 239 -8.36 16.64 -18.85
C PRO A 239 -8.26 15.20 -19.38
N SER A 240 -7.04 14.72 -19.63
CA SER A 240 -6.75 13.38 -20.14
C SER A 240 -6.33 12.37 -19.07
N ALA A 241 -6.16 12.78 -17.83
CA ALA A 241 -5.78 11.88 -16.74
C ALA A 241 -7.05 11.26 -16.12
N PRO A 242 -7.06 9.95 -15.82
CA PRO A 242 -8.09 9.38 -14.97
C PRO A 242 -8.12 10.11 -13.62
N GLY A 243 -9.32 10.29 -13.09
CA GLY A 243 -9.54 10.93 -11.80
C GLY A 243 -10.58 10.18 -10.98
N PRO A 244 -10.71 10.52 -9.70
CA PRO A 244 -11.85 10.07 -8.90
C PRO A 244 -13.15 10.72 -9.42
N MET A 245 -14.31 10.25 -8.95
CA MET A 245 -15.61 10.75 -9.40
C MET A 245 -15.77 12.29 -9.31
N CYS A 246 -15.12 12.95 -8.34
CA CYS A 246 -15.16 14.41 -8.21
C CYS A 246 -14.43 15.14 -9.36
N ALA A 247 -13.46 14.50 -10.02
CA ALA A 247 -12.79 15.05 -11.20
C ALA A 247 -13.75 15.20 -12.39
N TYR A 248 -14.87 14.47 -12.37
CA TYR A 248 -15.91 14.48 -13.40
C TYR A 248 -17.16 15.24 -12.95
N GLY A 249 -17.07 16.06 -11.89
CA GLY A 249 -18.19 16.86 -11.40
C GLY A 249 -19.26 16.10 -10.60
N LEU A 250 -19.02 14.83 -10.26
CA LEU A 250 -20.00 13.97 -9.57
C LEU A 250 -19.97 14.06 -8.04
N GLY A 251 -19.21 15.00 -7.47
CA GLY A 251 -19.03 15.10 -6.01
C GLY A 251 -18.18 13.97 -5.43
N CYS A 252 -18.30 13.68 -4.13
CA CYS A 252 -17.60 12.58 -3.45
C CYS A 252 -18.55 11.40 -3.20
N TYR A 253 -18.01 10.17 -3.14
CA TYR A 253 -18.76 8.96 -2.80
C TYR A 253 -19.16 8.91 -1.31
N LYS A 254 -18.56 9.80 -0.50
CA LYS A 254 -18.86 9.99 0.93
C LYS A 254 -19.43 11.40 1.16
N PRO A 255 -20.14 11.62 2.28
CA PRO A 255 -20.71 12.94 2.59
C PRO A 255 -19.63 14.04 2.62
N MET A 256 -19.87 15.11 1.85
CA MET A 256 -18.90 16.21 1.67
C MET A 256 -18.57 16.95 2.98
N ASP A 257 -19.52 17.01 3.91
CA ASP A 257 -19.38 17.61 5.24
C ASP A 257 -18.46 16.80 6.17
N LYS A 258 -18.14 15.55 5.80
CA LYS A 258 -17.25 14.63 6.54
C LYS A 258 -15.86 14.50 5.92
N LEU A 259 -15.56 15.32 4.91
CA LEU A 259 -14.22 15.37 4.30
C LEU A 259 -13.24 16.14 5.18
N ILE A 260 -12.09 15.51 5.41
CA ILE A 260 -10.95 16.07 6.12
C ILE A 260 -9.86 16.35 5.08
N ALA A 261 -9.80 17.59 4.59
CA ALA A 261 -8.74 17.98 3.65
C ALA A 261 -7.38 17.91 4.35
N VAL A 262 -6.50 17.02 3.91
CA VAL A 262 -5.30 16.66 4.69
C VAL A 262 -4.32 17.83 4.84
N HIS A 263 -4.22 18.73 3.85
CA HIS A 263 -3.40 19.94 3.93
C HIS A 263 -3.80 20.89 5.08
N ARG A 264 -5.01 20.74 5.63
CA ARG A 264 -5.52 21.55 6.75
C ARG A 264 -5.26 20.95 8.13
N VAL A 265 -4.75 19.72 8.18
CA VAL A 265 -4.47 19.05 9.46
C VAL A 265 -3.21 19.67 10.07
N ARG A 266 -3.36 20.31 11.24
CA ARG A 266 -2.26 20.91 12.00
C ARG A 266 -1.53 19.82 12.77
N ALA A 267 -0.64 19.10 12.10
CA ALA A 267 0.19 18.07 12.71
C ALA A 267 1.64 18.20 12.26
N ALA A 268 2.64 17.93 13.12
CA ALA A 268 4.04 17.93 12.70
C ALA A 268 4.42 16.65 11.93
N GLU A 269 3.84 15.51 12.32
CA GLU A 269 3.93 14.24 11.59
C GLU A 269 2.53 13.72 11.24
N ILE A 270 2.30 13.36 9.97
CA ILE A 270 1.09 12.68 9.50
C ILE A 270 1.48 11.31 8.93
N VAL A 271 0.83 10.25 9.38
CA VAL A 271 0.93 8.92 8.78
C VAL A 271 -0.38 8.59 8.05
N LEU A 272 -0.26 8.37 6.75
CA LEU A 272 -1.31 7.98 5.84
C LEU A 272 -1.17 6.48 5.57
N SER A 273 -1.82 5.67 6.41
CA SER A 273 -1.84 4.21 6.30
C SER A 273 -3.09 3.76 5.55
N GLY A 274 -3.16 4.11 4.27
CA GLY A 274 -4.09 3.53 3.32
C GLY A 274 -3.37 3.16 2.04
N CYS A 275 -3.91 2.16 1.35
CA CYS A 275 -3.35 1.62 0.11
C CYS A 275 -3.00 2.73 -0.89
N ASP A 276 -1.76 2.69 -1.38
CA ASP A 276 -1.27 3.60 -2.43
C ASP A 276 -1.41 5.10 -2.08
N SER A 277 -1.45 5.49 -0.80
CA SER A 277 -1.65 6.88 -0.35
C SER A 277 -0.49 7.86 -0.72
N GLY A 278 0.64 7.35 -1.16
CA GLY A 278 1.79 8.12 -1.64
C GLY A 278 2.56 7.38 -2.74
N PRO A 279 1.94 7.11 -3.90
CA PRO A 279 2.60 6.40 -4.98
C PRO A 279 3.65 7.32 -5.62
N LEU A 280 4.56 6.73 -6.41
CA LEU A 280 5.44 7.52 -7.29
C LEU A 280 4.67 8.03 -8.51
N VAL A 281 5.18 9.05 -9.20
CA VAL A 281 4.42 9.73 -10.27
C VAL A 281 3.93 8.80 -11.38
N ASP A 282 4.73 7.80 -11.76
CA ASP A 282 4.38 6.83 -12.79
C ASP A 282 3.64 5.60 -12.24
N LEU A 283 3.44 5.54 -10.91
CA LEU A 283 2.65 4.53 -10.20
C LEU A 283 1.29 5.05 -9.72
N ALA A 284 1.02 6.35 -9.81
CA ALA A 284 -0.24 6.93 -9.37
C ALA A 284 -1.42 6.50 -10.26
N SER A 285 -2.60 6.35 -9.65
CA SER A 285 -3.87 6.16 -10.36
C SER A 285 -4.37 7.49 -10.89
N TYR A 286 -4.24 8.55 -10.10
CA TYR A 286 -4.80 9.85 -10.41
C TYR A 286 -3.72 10.92 -10.61
N GLY A 287 -4.11 11.96 -11.35
CA GLY A 287 -3.28 13.14 -11.55
C GLY A 287 -2.93 13.83 -10.22
N PRO A 288 -1.86 14.65 -10.18
CA PRO A 288 -1.33 15.21 -8.95
C PRO A 288 -2.39 15.96 -8.13
N GLY A 289 -3.32 16.67 -8.77
CA GLY A 289 -4.37 17.44 -8.09
C GLY A 289 -5.26 16.65 -7.12
N HIS A 290 -5.27 15.32 -7.21
CA HIS A 290 -6.04 14.45 -6.30
C HIS A 290 -5.18 13.68 -5.30
N GLN A 291 -3.85 13.76 -5.36
CA GLN A 291 -2.97 12.89 -4.58
C GLN A 291 -2.84 13.31 -3.12
N LEU A 292 -3.08 12.35 -2.22
CA LEU A 292 -3.12 12.52 -0.78
C LEU A 292 -1.76 12.95 -0.19
N LEU A 293 -0.68 12.25 -0.54
CA LEU A 293 0.68 12.63 -0.13
C LEU A 293 1.01 14.07 -0.53
N LEU A 294 0.73 14.47 -1.77
CA LEU A 294 1.06 15.82 -2.23
C LEU A 294 0.24 16.89 -1.53
N ASN A 295 -1.04 16.61 -1.27
CA ASN A 295 -1.88 17.52 -0.49
C ASN A 295 -1.36 17.67 0.95
N ALA A 296 -0.95 16.57 1.59
CA ALA A 296 -0.37 16.61 2.94
C ALA A 296 0.94 17.41 2.97
N ILE A 297 1.79 17.26 1.93
CA ILE A 297 3.04 18.02 1.77
C ILE A 297 2.78 19.52 1.57
N ASP A 298 1.72 19.90 0.85
CA ASP A 298 1.33 21.31 0.70
C ASP A 298 0.85 21.93 2.04
N GLY A 299 0.46 21.12 3.02
CA GLY A 299 0.06 21.53 4.38
C GLY A 299 1.22 21.81 5.36
N PRO A 300 0.94 22.00 6.66
CA PRO A 300 1.93 22.38 7.68
C PRO A 300 2.82 21.23 8.17
N ALA A 301 2.51 19.99 7.79
CA ALA A 301 3.23 18.81 8.26
C ALA A 301 4.69 18.78 7.79
N ARG A 302 5.62 18.73 8.74
CA ARG A 302 7.05 18.59 8.47
C ARG A 302 7.38 17.20 7.94
N THR A 303 6.68 16.20 8.44
CA THR A 303 6.87 14.79 8.07
C THR A 303 5.54 14.18 7.64
N VAL A 304 5.52 13.54 6.48
CA VAL A 304 4.40 12.75 5.98
C VAL A 304 4.92 11.35 5.66
N VAL A 305 4.36 10.33 6.30
CA VAL A 305 4.61 8.93 5.96
C VAL A 305 3.41 8.44 5.16
N ALA A 306 3.65 7.86 3.99
CA ALA A 306 2.58 7.40 3.12
C ALA A 306 2.94 6.04 2.54
N ALA A 307 1.90 5.28 2.17
CA ALA A 307 2.08 4.00 1.54
C ALA A 307 2.44 4.16 0.05
N LEU A 308 3.60 3.64 -0.33
CA LEU A 308 4.06 3.53 -1.71
C LEU A 308 3.20 2.57 -2.53
N SER A 309 2.70 1.54 -1.87
CA SER A 309 1.80 0.55 -2.45
C SER A 309 0.84 -0.02 -1.40
N MET A 310 -0.13 -0.83 -1.81
CA MET A 310 -0.95 -1.63 -0.90
C MET A 310 -0.10 -2.40 0.14
N HIS A 311 -0.59 -2.45 1.37
CA HIS A 311 0.05 -3.08 2.51
C HIS A 311 -0.98 -3.73 3.42
N GLN A 312 -0.53 -4.56 4.37
CA GLN A 312 -1.40 -5.25 5.34
C GLN A 312 -1.20 -4.71 6.77
N SER A 313 -0.88 -3.42 6.87
CA SER A 313 -0.74 -2.72 8.17
C SER A 313 -2.06 -2.81 8.93
N GLY A 314 -1.97 -3.16 10.20
CA GLY A 314 -3.14 -3.24 11.06
C GLY A 314 -2.81 -2.86 12.49
N ARG A 315 -3.38 -3.61 13.43
CA ARG A 315 -3.27 -3.31 14.86
C ARG A 315 -1.83 -3.29 15.36
N VAL A 316 -0.99 -4.21 14.88
CA VAL A 316 0.41 -4.32 15.33
C VAL A 316 1.20 -3.08 14.92
N GLU A 317 1.06 -2.65 13.67
CA GLU A 317 1.68 -1.44 13.12
C GLU A 317 1.20 -0.17 13.82
N ASN A 318 -0.12 -0.08 14.08
CA ASN A 318 -0.71 1.04 14.84
C ASN A 318 -0.04 1.18 16.22
N LEU A 319 0.15 0.06 16.93
CA LEU A 319 0.79 0.04 18.25
C LEU A 319 2.29 0.36 18.18
N LEU A 320 3.00 -0.22 17.22
CA LEU A 320 4.42 0.07 17.01
C LEU A 320 4.66 1.55 16.70
N TRP A 321 3.75 2.21 15.98
CA TRP A 321 3.82 3.64 15.72
C TRP A 321 3.50 4.50 16.96
N LEU A 322 2.51 4.11 17.77
CA LEU A 322 2.23 4.77 19.03
C LEU A 322 3.45 4.69 19.98
N ASP A 323 4.06 3.51 20.07
CA ASP A 323 5.26 3.27 20.88
C ASP A 323 6.53 3.93 20.29
N SER A 324 6.51 4.36 19.04
CA SER A 324 7.63 5.05 18.39
C SER A 324 7.67 6.55 18.66
N ALA A 325 6.72 7.12 19.42
CA ALA A 325 6.64 8.56 19.70
C ALA A 325 7.89 9.15 20.36
N GLY A 326 8.70 8.33 21.05
CA GLY A 326 9.99 8.71 21.61
C GLY A 326 11.20 8.09 20.89
N ARG A 327 10.99 7.37 19.78
CA ARG A 327 12.06 6.68 19.04
C ARG A 327 12.53 7.53 17.86
N GLU A 328 13.84 7.58 17.76
CA GLU A 328 14.55 8.29 16.72
C GLU A 328 14.65 7.46 15.42
N GLY A 329 14.63 8.08 14.24
CA GLY A 329 14.79 7.42 12.93
C GLY A 329 13.59 7.54 11.97
N SER A 330 13.57 6.71 10.92
CA SER A 330 12.47 6.69 9.95
C SER A 330 11.26 5.92 10.47
N THR A 331 10.12 6.60 10.56
CA THR A 331 8.81 5.97 10.83
C THR A 331 8.44 4.99 9.72
N ALA A 332 8.75 5.32 8.46
CA ALA A 332 8.54 4.40 7.34
C ALA A 332 9.36 3.11 7.49
N ARG A 333 10.62 3.19 7.94
CA ARG A 333 11.43 1.99 8.20
C ARG A 333 10.82 1.13 9.30
N VAL A 334 10.38 1.71 10.42
CA VAL A 334 9.75 0.96 11.52
C VAL A 334 8.53 0.18 11.04
N LEU A 335 7.66 0.82 10.24
CA LEU A 335 6.48 0.17 9.67
C LEU A 335 6.84 -0.89 8.61
N ASN A 336 7.86 -0.63 7.79
CA ASN A 336 8.33 -1.59 6.80
C ASN A 336 8.99 -2.82 7.44
N GLU A 337 9.72 -2.64 8.54
CA GLU A 337 10.34 -3.72 9.30
C GLU A 337 9.29 -4.63 9.95
N SER A 338 8.20 -4.06 10.49
CA SER A 338 7.14 -4.87 11.11
C SER A 338 6.37 -5.74 10.11
N LEU A 339 6.32 -5.30 8.85
CA LEU A 339 5.63 -6.01 7.76
C LEU A 339 6.51 -7.03 7.02
N ARG A 340 7.78 -7.20 7.41
CA ARG A 340 8.73 -8.07 6.69
C ARG A 340 8.30 -9.53 6.64
N ASP A 341 7.63 -10.02 7.67
CA ASP A 341 7.08 -11.38 7.71
C ASP A 341 5.90 -11.55 6.73
N ILE A 342 5.26 -10.46 6.34
CA ILE A 342 4.07 -10.45 5.48
C ILE A 342 4.44 -10.27 4.01
N HIS A 343 5.37 -9.37 3.72
CA HIS A 343 5.85 -9.12 2.35
C HIS A 343 7.31 -8.64 2.27
N PRO A 344 8.06 -9.02 1.22
CA PRO A 344 9.51 -8.77 1.11
C PRO A 344 9.87 -7.42 0.47
N TYR A 345 9.00 -6.41 0.55
CA TYR A 345 9.18 -5.13 -0.13
C TYR A 345 8.84 -3.93 0.77
N PRO A 346 9.41 -2.74 0.49
CA PRO A 346 9.05 -1.51 1.19
C PRO A 346 7.65 -1.06 0.80
N SER A 347 6.76 -0.90 1.78
CA SER A 347 5.39 -0.43 1.59
C SER A 347 5.20 1.02 1.96
N PHE A 348 6.00 1.57 2.86
CA PHE A 348 5.94 2.96 3.31
C PHE A 348 7.15 3.75 2.85
N ILE A 349 6.92 5.01 2.50
CA ILE A 349 7.94 6.03 2.29
C ILE A 349 7.73 7.17 3.28
N GLN A 350 8.80 7.93 3.56
CA GLN A 350 8.74 9.11 4.40
C GLN A 350 9.18 10.34 3.62
N ALA A 351 8.27 11.31 3.49
CA ALA A 351 8.57 12.66 3.06
C ALA A 351 8.83 13.54 4.29
N GLY A 352 10.04 14.06 4.45
CA GLY A 352 10.50 14.78 5.64
C GLY A 352 11.56 14.02 6.43
N LEU A 353 12.41 14.77 7.13
CA LEU A 353 13.54 14.24 7.91
C LEU A 353 13.06 13.55 9.21
N PRO A 354 13.92 12.73 9.86
CA PRO A 354 13.53 12.05 11.09
C PRO A 354 13.19 13.05 12.20
N SER A 355 12.23 12.68 13.03
CA SER A 355 11.71 13.52 14.12
C SER A 355 12.62 13.55 15.36
N SER A 356 13.64 12.70 15.41
CA SER A 356 14.70 12.61 16.45
C SER A 356 15.71 11.53 15.96
N GLY A 357 17.01 11.56 16.33
CA GLY A 357 18.10 10.83 15.62
C GLY A 357 19.05 9.87 16.38
N ARG A 358 19.04 8.56 16.08
CA ARG A 358 20.27 7.73 16.07
C ARG A 358 20.11 6.43 15.26
N VAL A 359 21.12 6.14 14.44
CA VAL A 359 21.27 4.97 13.56
C VAL A 359 21.72 3.75 14.36
N ARG A 360 21.08 2.58 14.17
CA ARG A 360 21.55 1.28 14.69
C ARG A 360 22.19 0.46 13.57
N SER A 361 23.37 -0.10 13.86
CA SER A 361 24.09 -1.04 12.99
C SER A 361 23.44 -2.42 12.98
N SER A 362 23.18 -2.96 11.79
CA SER A 362 22.72 -4.34 11.58
C SER A 362 23.90 -5.29 11.38
N ALA A 363 23.96 -6.38 12.14
CA ALA A 363 24.77 -7.55 11.83
C ALA A 363 23.85 -8.64 11.25
N HIS A 364 24.22 -9.22 10.10
CA HIS A 364 23.61 -10.43 9.55
C HIS A 364 24.71 -11.46 9.27
N SER A 365 24.43 -12.71 9.63
CA SER A 365 25.26 -13.90 9.37
C SER A 365 24.56 -14.87 8.42
N ALA A 366 25.38 -15.67 7.73
CA ALA A 366 25.16 -16.30 6.44
C ALA A 366 24.49 -17.70 6.44
N GLY A 367 23.72 -17.97 5.38
CA GLY A 367 23.92 -19.02 4.35
C GLY A 367 23.72 -20.51 4.66
N ARG A 368 22.98 -21.23 3.80
CA ARG A 368 23.50 -22.29 2.89
C ARG A 368 22.43 -22.99 2.02
N GLU A 369 22.89 -23.44 0.84
CA GLU A 369 22.22 -24.20 -0.22
C GLU A 369 21.95 -25.70 0.09
N ALA A 370 20.98 -26.33 -0.61
CA ALA A 370 21.21 -27.36 -1.65
C ALA A 370 19.92 -28.09 -2.14
N ALA A 371 19.92 -28.52 -3.40
CA ALA A 371 19.00 -29.46 -4.09
C ALA A 371 19.81 -30.72 -4.58
N PRO A 372 19.32 -31.77 -5.30
CA PRO A 372 18.02 -31.99 -5.98
C PRO A 372 17.43 -33.45 -6.07
N ALA A 373 16.16 -33.56 -6.55
CA ALA A 373 15.52 -34.48 -7.55
C ALA A 373 15.44 -36.06 -7.39
N PRO A 374 14.75 -36.83 -8.29
CA PRO A 374 13.36 -37.33 -8.11
C PRO A 374 13.13 -38.84 -8.42
N TRP A 375 11.93 -39.37 -8.13
CA TRP A 375 11.42 -40.65 -8.68
C TRP A 375 9.92 -40.57 -9.02
N HIS A 376 9.55 -40.87 -10.26
CA HIS A 376 8.24 -40.56 -10.83
C HIS A 376 7.22 -41.72 -10.76
N ARG A 377 5.96 -41.33 -10.51
CA ARG A 377 4.67 -42.06 -10.55
C ARG A 377 4.08 -42.61 -9.24
N GLN A 378 4.86 -43.11 -8.28
CA GLN A 378 4.35 -43.29 -6.89
C GLN A 378 4.37 -41.99 -6.09
N ALA A 379 5.27 -41.07 -6.44
CA ALA A 379 5.37 -39.75 -5.86
C ALA A 379 4.15 -38.87 -6.18
N GLU A 380 3.48 -39.08 -7.31
CA GLU A 380 2.37 -38.22 -7.77
C GLU A 380 1.12 -38.39 -6.89
N LEU A 381 0.74 -39.63 -6.58
CA LEU A 381 -0.39 -39.90 -5.68
C LEU A 381 -0.10 -39.45 -4.25
N ARG A 382 1.12 -39.69 -3.75
CA ARG A 382 1.54 -39.23 -2.42
C ARG A 382 1.60 -37.71 -2.33
N ALA A 383 2.08 -37.04 -3.37
CA ALA A 383 2.09 -35.58 -3.47
C ALA A 383 0.66 -35.04 -3.51
N LEU A 384 -0.21 -35.59 -4.35
CA LEU A 384 -1.62 -35.19 -4.43
C LEU A 384 -2.33 -35.33 -3.08
N VAL A 385 -2.22 -36.50 -2.43
CA VAL A 385 -2.82 -36.74 -1.12
C VAL A 385 -2.27 -35.77 -0.07
N ARG A 386 -0.95 -35.54 -0.04
CA ARG A 386 -0.35 -34.57 0.89
C ARG A 386 -0.85 -33.15 0.65
N THR A 387 -0.86 -32.70 -0.60
CA THR A 387 -1.26 -31.34 -0.99
C THR A 387 -2.75 -31.11 -0.72
N VAL A 388 -3.62 -32.04 -1.13
CA VAL A 388 -5.07 -31.93 -0.90
C VAL A 388 -5.41 -32.03 0.59
N SER A 389 -4.74 -32.93 1.33
CA SER A 389 -4.92 -33.04 2.79
C SER A 389 -4.55 -31.72 3.50
N ALA A 390 -3.40 -31.12 3.15
CA ALA A 390 -3.01 -29.83 3.72
C ALA A 390 -4.04 -28.72 3.43
N ARG A 391 -4.56 -28.64 2.19
CA ARG A 391 -5.59 -27.66 1.80
C ARG A 391 -6.90 -27.89 2.56
N LEU A 392 -7.37 -29.13 2.68
CA LEU A 392 -8.58 -29.47 3.44
C LEU A 392 -8.45 -29.13 4.93
N GLN A 393 -7.32 -29.48 5.55
CA GLN A 393 -7.03 -29.11 6.93
C GLN A 393 -7.01 -27.59 7.10
N GLY A 394 -6.45 -26.85 6.13
CA GLY A 394 -6.50 -25.39 6.09
C GLY A 394 -7.92 -24.83 6.03
N PHE A 395 -8.75 -25.35 5.12
CA PHE A 395 -10.15 -24.91 4.96
C PHE A 395 -11.03 -25.25 6.17
N LEU A 396 -10.80 -26.41 6.79
CA LEU A 396 -11.55 -26.87 7.96
C LEU A 396 -11.00 -26.32 9.29
N THR A 397 -9.86 -25.63 9.27
CA THR A 397 -9.33 -24.94 10.44
C THR A 397 -10.31 -23.86 10.92
N ALA A 398 -10.50 -23.77 12.22
CA ALA A 398 -11.40 -22.80 12.82
C ALA A 398 -11.03 -21.37 12.41
N GLY A 399 -12.03 -20.61 11.93
CA GLY A 399 -11.93 -19.18 11.67
C GLY A 399 -11.78 -18.75 10.21
N LEU A 400 -11.59 -19.67 9.25
CA LEU A 400 -11.71 -19.34 7.82
C LEU A 400 -13.17 -19.49 7.37
N LEU A 401 -13.68 -20.72 7.38
CA LEU A 401 -15.05 -21.01 6.97
C LEU A 401 -16.01 -20.92 8.17
N SER A 402 -17.15 -20.26 7.98
CA SER A 402 -18.26 -20.29 8.92
C SER A 402 -18.66 -21.73 9.29
N PRO A 403 -19.08 -22.01 10.54
CA PRO A 403 -19.64 -23.32 10.89
C PRO A 403 -20.83 -23.73 10.03
N ARG A 404 -21.55 -22.77 9.44
CA ARG A 404 -22.70 -22.99 8.54
C ARG A 404 -22.34 -22.94 7.06
N TYR A 405 -21.06 -23.01 6.72
CA TYR A 405 -20.60 -22.95 5.34
C TYR A 405 -21.17 -24.11 4.52
N GLY A 406 -21.83 -23.82 3.40
CA GLY A 406 -22.69 -24.77 2.69
C GLY A 406 -21.97 -25.99 2.09
N LEU A 407 -20.64 -25.95 1.95
CA LEU A 407 -19.83 -27.07 1.46
C LEU A 407 -19.04 -27.79 2.55
N ARG A 408 -19.19 -27.39 3.82
CA ARG A 408 -18.40 -27.91 4.95
C ARG A 408 -18.47 -29.43 5.06
N ASP A 409 -19.67 -30.02 5.10
CA ASP A 409 -19.83 -31.47 5.21
C ASP A 409 -19.18 -32.25 4.05
N ARG A 410 -19.14 -31.65 2.85
CA ARG A 410 -18.49 -32.28 1.69
C ARG A 410 -16.97 -32.25 1.82
N LEU A 411 -16.42 -31.16 2.35
CA LEU A 411 -14.98 -31.03 2.65
C LEU A 411 -14.57 -31.99 3.78
N GLU A 412 -15.38 -32.12 4.84
CA GLU A 412 -15.15 -33.05 5.96
C GLU A 412 -15.14 -34.50 5.49
N ARG A 413 -16.13 -34.93 4.69
CA ARG A 413 -16.15 -36.28 4.10
C ARG A 413 -14.92 -36.57 3.22
N MET A 414 -14.47 -35.60 2.43
CA MET A 414 -13.27 -35.74 1.62
C MET A 414 -12.00 -35.87 2.48
N ALA A 415 -11.92 -35.14 3.59
CA ALA A 415 -10.81 -35.25 4.53
C ALA A 415 -10.78 -36.64 5.20
N GLU A 416 -11.94 -37.17 5.59
CA GLU A 416 -12.07 -38.53 6.13
C GLU A 416 -11.69 -39.60 5.11
N GLU A 417 -12.11 -39.44 3.84
CA GLU A 417 -11.74 -40.36 2.76
C GLU A 417 -10.24 -40.37 2.51
N ILE A 418 -9.59 -39.20 2.51
CA ILE A 418 -8.15 -39.08 2.31
C ILE A 418 -7.37 -39.70 3.48
N ASP A 419 -7.80 -39.50 4.72
CA ASP A 419 -7.16 -40.08 5.90
C ASP A 419 -7.27 -41.62 5.91
N SER A 420 -8.47 -42.13 5.63
CA SER A 420 -8.73 -43.57 5.42
C SER A 420 -7.87 -44.15 4.29
N SER A 421 -7.64 -43.36 3.24
CA SER A 421 -6.85 -43.74 2.07
C SER A 421 -5.34 -43.66 2.30
N ALA A 422 -4.85 -42.76 3.14
CA ALA A 422 -3.43 -42.65 3.49
C ALA A 422 -2.89 -43.94 4.12
N THR A 423 -3.71 -44.60 4.95
CA THR A 423 -3.40 -45.93 5.52
C THR A 423 -3.24 -46.98 4.42
N ARG A 424 -4.08 -46.94 3.37
CA ARG A 424 -4.03 -47.87 2.23
C ARG A 424 -2.86 -47.59 1.29
N LEU A 425 -2.36 -46.35 1.20
CA LEU A 425 -1.19 -46.01 0.37
C LEU A 425 0.13 -46.63 0.87
N VAL A 426 0.20 -46.95 2.16
CA VAL A 426 1.34 -47.64 2.77
C VAL A 426 1.29 -49.15 2.51
N MET A 427 0.10 -49.73 2.33
CA MET A 427 -0.12 -51.19 2.32
C MET A 427 -0.63 -51.77 0.99
N GLY A 428 -1.11 -50.95 0.05
CA GLY A 428 -1.90 -51.38 -1.11
C GLY A 428 -1.11 -51.72 -2.39
N LEU A 429 -1.71 -52.56 -3.23
CA LEU A 429 -1.18 -52.96 -4.55
C LEU A 429 -1.43 -51.87 -5.60
N ALA A 430 -0.60 -51.80 -6.65
CA ALA A 430 -0.67 -50.75 -7.68
C ALA A 430 -2.04 -50.62 -8.41
N ALA A 431 -2.85 -51.68 -8.45
CA ALA A 431 -4.20 -51.63 -9.02
C ALA A 431 -5.20 -50.88 -8.13
N GLU A 432 -5.10 -51.04 -6.81
CA GLU A 432 -5.93 -50.36 -5.82
C GLU A 432 -5.60 -48.87 -5.76
N GLN A 433 -4.30 -48.53 -5.86
CA GLN A 433 -3.83 -47.14 -5.95
C GLN A 433 -4.42 -46.41 -7.18
N ARG A 434 -4.60 -47.09 -8.32
CA ARG A 434 -5.24 -46.52 -9.52
C ARG A 434 -6.74 -46.32 -9.36
N LEU A 435 -7.43 -47.20 -8.64
CA LEU A 435 -8.86 -47.04 -8.35
C LEU A 435 -9.08 -45.87 -7.40
N LEU A 436 -8.26 -45.78 -6.34
CA LEU A 436 -8.25 -44.67 -5.41
C LEU A 436 -7.99 -43.33 -6.11
N MET A 437 -6.97 -43.25 -6.96
CA MET A 437 -6.67 -42.03 -7.73
C MET A 437 -7.88 -41.56 -8.55
N ARG A 438 -8.56 -42.48 -9.26
CA ARG A 438 -9.73 -42.12 -10.08
C ARG A 438 -10.93 -41.66 -9.25
N SER A 439 -11.12 -42.25 -8.06
CA SER A 439 -12.17 -41.81 -7.11
C SER A 439 -11.88 -40.39 -6.64
N LEU A 440 -10.69 -40.17 -6.08
CA LEU A 440 -10.25 -38.86 -5.59
C LEU A 440 -10.31 -37.79 -6.69
N GLU A 441 -9.86 -38.08 -7.91
CA GLU A 441 -9.96 -37.14 -9.03
C GLU A 441 -11.42 -36.79 -9.38
N ALA A 442 -12.35 -37.74 -9.28
CA ALA A 442 -13.76 -37.47 -9.55
C ALA A 442 -14.38 -36.59 -8.44
N ASP A 443 -14.09 -36.88 -7.18
CA ASP A 443 -14.59 -36.13 -6.03
C ASP A 443 -13.98 -34.73 -5.96
N LEU A 444 -12.68 -34.59 -6.26
CA LEU A 444 -12.01 -33.28 -6.40
C LEU A 444 -12.66 -32.44 -7.49
N ARG A 445 -12.86 -32.98 -8.70
CA ARG A 445 -13.53 -32.22 -9.78
C ARG A 445 -14.93 -31.75 -9.37
N SER A 446 -15.66 -32.59 -8.63
CA SER A 446 -17.01 -32.26 -8.13
C SER A 446 -16.98 -31.15 -7.08
N LEU A 447 -15.99 -31.15 -6.19
CA LEU A 447 -15.78 -30.10 -5.19
C LEU A 447 -15.27 -28.80 -5.79
N ASP A 448 -14.27 -28.86 -6.67
CA ASP A 448 -13.70 -27.70 -7.36
C ASP A 448 -14.77 -26.94 -8.15
N ARG A 449 -15.65 -27.67 -8.85
CA ARG A 449 -16.80 -27.06 -9.54
C ARG A 449 -17.74 -26.38 -8.57
N ALA A 450 -18.11 -27.03 -7.46
CA ALA A 450 -19.03 -26.44 -6.50
C ALA A 450 -18.45 -25.21 -5.80
N LEU A 451 -17.14 -25.20 -5.53
CA LEU A 451 -16.43 -24.03 -5.02
C LEU A 451 -16.43 -22.90 -6.06
N ALA A 452 -16.12 -23.20 -7.32
CA ALA A 452 -16.07 -22.20 -8.38
C ALA A 452 -17.44 -21.58 -8.69
N GLU A 453 -18.50 -22.39 -8.71
CA GLU A 453 -19.89 -21.93 -8.84
C GLU A 453 -20.24 -20.97 -7.70
N ARG A 454 -19.90 -21.33 -6.46
CA ARG A 454 -20.16 -20.50 -5.28
C ARG A 454 -19.40 -19.18 -5.31
N VAL A 455 -18.11 -19.19 -5.68
CA VAL A 455 -17.31 -17.96 -5.83
C VAL A 455 -17.78 -17.09 -7.00
N ALA A 456 -18.27 -17.69 -8.09
CA ALA A 456 -18.85 -16.95 -9.21
C ALA A 456 -20.16 -16.25 -8.83
N GLU A 457 -20.97 -16.88 -7.97
CA GLU A 457 -22.22 -16.33 -7.46
C GLU A 457 -21.99 -15.28 -6.35
N ASP A 458 -21.02 -15.53 -5.47
CA ASP A 458 -20.67 -14.70 -4.33
C ASP A 458 -19.14 -14.47 -4.28
N PRO A 459 -18.64 -13.37 -4.89
CA PRO A 459 -17.21 -13.05 -4.86
C PRO A 459 -16.64 -12.78 -3.46
N ASP A 460 -17.50 -12.50 -2.49
CA ASP A 460 -17.14 -12.22 -1.09
C ASP A 460 -17.29 -13.48 -0.21
N ASP A 461 -17.42 -14.66 -0.81
CA ASP A 461 -17.51 -15.93 -0.09
C ASP A 461 -16.35 -16.13 0.90
N ASP A 462 -16.64 -16.71 2.08
CA ASP A 462 -15.67 -16.99 3.15
C ASP A 462 -14.35 -17.61 2.64
N ILE A 463 -14.41 -18.47 1.61
CA ILE A 463 -13.20 -19.14 1.10
C ILE A 463 -12.25 -18.18 0.39
N MET A 464 -12.74 -17.04 -0.12
CA MET A 464 -11.95 -16.01 -0.79
C MET A 464 -11.11 -15.18 0.18
N GLU A 465 -11.36 -15.29 1.49
CA GLU A 465 -10.55 -14.69 2.56
C GLU A 465 -9.23 -15.46 2.82
N PHE A 466 -9.00 -16.57 2.12
CA PHE A 466 -7.79 -17.40 2.28
C PHE A 466 -6.46 -16.62 2.24
N PRO A 467 -6.25 -15.59 1.37
CA PRO A 467 -4.96 -14.91 1.29
C PRO A 467 -4.60 -14.17 2.57
N ARG A 468 -5.62 -13.56 3.21
CA ARG A 468 -5.49 -12.86 4.49
C ARG A 468 -5.41 -13.85 5.64
N PHE A 469 -6.31 -14.84 5.67
CA PHE A 469 -6.38 -15.81 6.76
C PHE A 469 -5.09 -16.62 6.90
N PHE A 470 -4.57 -17.18 5.80
CA PHE A 470 -3.30 -17.91 5.81
C PHE A 470 -2.11 -16.95 5.90
N GLY A 471 -2.17 -15.79 5.23
CA GLY A 471 -1.10 -14.79 5.26
C GLY A 471 -0.71 -14.33 6.67
N HIS A 472 -1.70 -14.09 7.54
CA HIS A 472 -1.44 -13.71 8.94
C HIS A 472 -0.91 -14.86 9.82
N ARG A 473 -0.81 -16.08 9.27
CA ARG A 473 -0.38 -17.30 9.96
C ARG A 473 0.79 -17.97 9.26
N SER A 474 1.51 -17.19 8.45
CA SER A 474 2.65 -17.59 7.68
C SER A 474 3.74 -16.51 7.77
N ALA A 475 4.96 -16.86 7.37
CA ALA A 475 6.04 -15.90 7.15
C ALA A 475 6.59 -16.05 5.72
N VAL A 476 7.08 -14.95 5.15
CA VAL A 476 7.82 -14.98 3.89
C VAL A 476 9.06 -15.88 4.01
N ALA A 477 9.22 -16.82 3.09
CA ALA A 477 10.48 -17.54 2.91
C ALA A 477 11.40 -16.69 2.01
N GLU A 478 12.37 -16.00 2.63
CA GLU A 478 13.26 -15.05 1.94
C GLU A 478 14.01 -15.69 0.77
N GLU A 479 14.38 -16.97 0.89
CA GLU A 479 15.05 -17.74 -0.17
C GLU A 479 14.19 -17.99 -1.42
N ASP A 480 12.87 -17.86 -1.28
CA ASP A 480 11.89 -18.11 -2.34
C ASP A 480 11.37 -16.80 -2.98
N VAL A 481 11.97 -15.65 -2.63
CA VAL A 481 11.64 -14.34 -3.20
C VAL A 481 12.32 -14.19 -4.56
N THR A 482 11.51 -14.02 -5.60
CA THR A 482 11.96 -13.87 -7.00
C THR A 482 11.26 -12.70 -7.68
N THR A 483 11.84 -12.20 -8.76
CA THR A 483 11.21 -11.18 -9.61
C THR A 483 10.32 -11.85 -10.66
N ALA A 484 9.12 -11.33 -10.85
CA ALA A 484 8.18 -11.75 -11.89
C ALA A 484 7.56 -10.52 -12.58
N PRO A 485 7.02 -10.64 -13.81
CA PRO A 485 6.29 -9.54 -14.43
C PRO A 485 4.88 -9.39 -13.82
N CYS A 486 4.48 -8.17 -13.50
CA CYS A 486 3.10 -7.79 -13.21
C CYS A 486 2.27 -7.73 -14.50
N MET A 487 0.95 -7.85 -14.39
CA MET A 487 0.01 -7.63 -15.51
C MET A 487 0.07 -6.21 -16.11
N CYS A 488 0.52 -5.21 -15.35
CA CYS A 488 0.73 -3.85 -15.84
C CYS A 488 2.10 -3.68 -16.55
N GLY A 489 2.86 -4.77 -16.72
CA GLY A 489 4.18 -4.77 -17.34
C GLY A 489 5.34 -4.38 -16.42
N ARG A 490 5.06 -3.92 -15.21
CA ARG A 490 6.08 -3.54 -14.22
C ARG A 490 6.66 -4.75 -13.48
N PRO A 491 7.89 -4.68 -12.94
CA PRO A 491 8.42 -5.78 -12.15
C PRO A 491 7.63 -5.95 -10.84
N ALA A 492 7.41 -7.20 -10.44
CA ALA A 492 6.70 -7.62 -9.25
C ALA A 492 7.55 -8.61 -8.45
N TRP A 493 7.26 -8.76 -7.16
CA TRP A 493 7.82 -9.80 -6.32
C TRP A 493 6.90 -11.00 -6.31
N ARG A 494 7.45 -12.16 -6.65
CA ARG A 494 6.83 -13.46 -6.40
C ARG A 494 7.51 -14.09 -5.19
N TYR A 495 6.74 -14.47 -4.18
CA TYR A 495 7.31 -15.01 -2.94
C TYR A 495 6.41 -16.06 -2.32
N LEU A 496 7.02 -17.03 -1.64
CA LEU A 496 6.34 -18.05 -0.85
C LEU A 496 6.14 -17.54 0.58
N ARG A 497 4.96 -17.77 1.14
CA ARG A 497 4.69 -17.63 2.58
C ARG A 497 4.48 -19.02 3.15
N ARG A 498 5.37 -19.43 4.06
CA ARG A 498 5.32 -20.73 4.72
C ARG A 498 4.44 -20.67 5.96
N GLY A 499 3.47 -21.58 6.05
CA GLY A 499 2.59 -21.67 7.22
C GLY A 499 3.37 -21.95 8.50
N PHE A 500 3.03 -21.28 9.60
CA PHE A 500 3.67 -21.54 10.90
C PHE A 500 3.33 -22.92 11.48
N THR A 501 2.28 -23.56 10.96
CA THR A 501 1.86 -24.90 11.39
C THR A 501 1.50 -25.75 10.17
N ALA A 502 1.54 -27.08 10.32
CA ALA A 502 1.14 -28.00 9.25
C ALA A 502 -0.33 -27.88 8.81
N ARG A 503 -1.19 -27.16 9.57
CA ARG A 503 -2.58 -26.88 9.22
C ARG A 503 -2.75 -25.60 8.39
N ILE A 504 -1.70 -24.80 8.26
CA ILE A 504 -1.72 -23.58 7.45
C ILE A 504 -1.01 -23.89 6.14
N PRO A 505 -1.74 -23.98 5.01
CA PRO A 505 -1.12 -24.22 3.73
C PRO A 505 -0.17 -23.09 3.36
N ASP A 506 0.91 -23.45 2.68
CA ASP A 506 1.79 -22.46 2.08
C ASP A 506 1.04 -21.70 0.98
N THR A 507 1.33 -20.40 0.86
CA THR A 507 0.74 -19.55 -0.17
C THR A 507 1.82 -18.89 -0.99
N VAL A 508 1.60 -18.76 -2.29
CA VAL A 508 2.44 -17.97 -3.18
C VAL A 508 1.76 -16.65 -3.44
N ALA A 509 2.47 -15.56 -3.21
CA ALA A 509 1.97 -14.21 -3.44
C ALA A 509 2.73 -13.55 -4.60
N LEU A 510 2.06 -12.60 -5.26
CA LEU A 510 2.59 -11.74 -6.29
C LEU A 510 2.23 -10.29 -5.96
N GLY A 511 3.22 -9.43 -5.77
CA GLY A 511 3.03 -8.01 -5.42
C GLY A 511 3.76 -7.07 -6.37
N CYS A 512 3.12 -5.96 -6.74
CA CYS A 512 3.67 -4.92 -7.61
C CYS A 512 3.45 -3.55 -6.98
N LEU A 513 4.42 -2.63 -7.05
CA LEU A 513 4.26 -1.29 -6.48
C LEU A 513 3.09 -0.48 -7.06
N ARG A 514 2.69 -0.72 -8.32
CA ARG A 514 1.54 -0.04 -8.94
C ARG A 514 0.20 -0.67 -8.56
N CYS A 515 0.18 -1.99 -8.48
CA CYS A 515 -1.08 -2.74 -8.43
C CYS A 515 -1.31 -3.40 -7.07
N GLY A 516 -0.42 -3.21 -6.11
CA GLY A 516 -0.42 -3.86 -4.81
C GLY A 516 -0.17 -5.37 -4.88
N PRO A 517 -0.61 -6.15 -3.87
CA PRO A 517 -0.69 -7.59 -3.99
C PRO A 517 -1.76 -7.94 -5.02
N ILE A 518 -1.29 -8.33 -6.20
CA ILE A 518 -2.14 -8.64 -7.34
C ILE A 518 -2.50 -10.11 -7.38
N GLY A 519 -1.75 -11.00 -6.76
CA GLY A 519 -1.97 -12.42 -6.91
C GLY A 519 -1.70 -13.20 -5.64
N TYR A 520 -2.58 -14.15 -5.35
CA TYR A 520 -2.40 -15.11 -4.27
C TYR A 520 -2.82 -16.48 -4.76
N ALA A 521 -2.03 -17.50 -4.46
CA ALA A 521 -2.33 -18.87 -4.77
C ALA A 521 -1.98 -19.75 -3.58
N LEU A 522 -2.77 -20.80 -3.33
CA LEU A 522 -2.26 -21.92 -2.55
C LEU A 522 -1.04 -22.51 -3.28
N ALA A 523 -0.01 -22.93 -2.53
CA ALA A 523 1.17 -23.56 -3.11
C ALA A 523 0.74 -24.73 -4.03
N GLU A 524 1.41 -24.86 -5.17
CA GLU A 524 1.05 -25.81 -6.25
C GLU A 524 -0.35 -25.60 -6.87
N GLY A 525 -1.00 -24.45 -6.64
CA GLY A 525 -2.23 -24.04 -7.33
C GLY A 525 -1.99 -23.63 -8.78
N VAL A 526 -3.08 -23.38 -9.52
CA VAL A 526 -3.00 -22.90 -10.91
C VAL A 526 -2.36 -21.53 -10.94
N ALA A 527 -1.27 -21.35 -11.66
CA ALA A 527 -0.73 -20.03 -11.91
C ALA A 527 -1.66 -19.28 -12.88
N VAL A 528 -2.08 -18.08 -12.47
CA VAL A 528 -2.98 -17.22 -13.25
C VAL A 528 -2.22 -15.97 -13.68
N ARG A 529 -2.33 -15.61 -14.96
CA ARG A 529 -1.89 -14.33 -15.52
C ARG A 529 -3.03 -13.72 -16.31
N GLY A 530 -3.14 -12.40 -16.35
CA GLY A 530 -4.22 -11.72 -17.05
C GLY A 530 -3.73 -10.55 -17.90
N ARG A 531 -4.48 -10.22 -18.94
CA ARG A 531 -4.31 -9.03 -19.76
C ARG A 531 -5.68 -8.42 -20.11
N ALA A 532 -5.78 -7.11 -19.94
CA ALA A 532 -6.93 -6.29 -20.30
C ALA A 532 -6.41 -4.88 -20.66
N ALA A 533 -7.30 -4.03 -21.20
CA ALA A 533 -7.03 -2.60 -21.31
C ALA A 533 -7.00 -1.95 -19.93
N ASP A 534 -6.33 -0.80 -19.81
CA ASP A 534 -6.26 -0.05 -18.54
C ASP A 534 -7.51 0.80 -18.28
N SER A 535 -8.37 0.99 -19.29
CA SER A 535 -9.63 1.69 -19.14
C SER A 535 -10.70 1.18 -20.10
N VAL A 536 -11.96 1.51 -19.77
CA VAL A 536 -13.15 1.28 -20.58
C VAL A 536 -14.12 2.45 -20.38
N THR A 537 -14.86 2.84 -21.42
CA THR A 537 -15.93 3.82 -21.29
C THR A 537 -17.13 3.20 -20.57
N ALA A 538 -17.88 3.97 -19.77
CA ALA A 538 -19.17 3.54 -19.25
C ALA A 538 -20.08 3.07 -20.40
N GLY A 539 -20.78 1.95 -20.22
CA GLY A 539 -21.53 1.28 -21.30
C GLY A 539 -20.69 0.42 -22.25
N GLY A 540 -19.36 0.44 -22.13
CA GLY A 540 -18.44 -0.33 -22.95
C GLY A 540 -18.14 -1.74 -22.39
N THR A 541 -17.32 -2.50 -23.14
CA THR A 541 -16.89 -3.85 -22.75
C THR A 541 -15.38 -3.91 -22.54
N LEU A 542 -14.95 -4.32 -21.35
CA LEU A 542 -13.57 -4.64 -21.06
C LEU A 542 -13.31 -6.13 -21.35
N ARG A 543 -12.41 -6.42 -22.28
CA ARG A 543 -11.99 -7.80 -22.60
C ARG A 543 -10.82 -8.22 -21.72
N VAL A 544 -10.98 -9.35 -21.03
CA VAL A 544 -9.97 -9.94 -20.14
C VAL A 544 -9.49 -11.26 -20.74
N GLU A 545 -8.23 -11.32 -21.16
CA GLU A 545 -7.54 -12.55 -21.57
C GLU A 545 -6.78 -13.10 -20.36
N THR A 546 -7.02 -14.36 -20.00
CA THR A 546 -6.37 -15.04 -18.88
C THR A 546 -5.53 -16.20 -19.39
N GLU A 547 -4.27 -16.26 -18.97
CA GLU A 547 -3.36 -17.40 -19.19
C GLU A 547 -3.22 -18.20 -17.89
N LEU A 548 -3.34 -19.53 -18.01
CA LEU A 548 -3.41 -20.49 -16.92
C LEU A 548 -2.32 -21.53 -17.10
N GLU A 549 -1.58 -21.84 -16.05
CA GLU A 549 -0.57 -22.90 -16.05
C GLU A 549 -0.70 -23.73 -14.77
N ALA A 550 -0.88 -25.04 -14.89
CA ALA A 550 -1.03 -25.94 -13.75
C ALA A 550 0.23 -26.74 -13.50
N VAL A 551 0.49 -27.05 -12.22
CA VAL A 551 1.56 -27.98 -11.83
C VAL A 551 1.19 -29.43 -12.17
N ARG A 552 -0.11 -29.79 -12.11
CA ARG A 552 -0.61 -31.10 -12.51
C ARG A 552 -1.64 -30.99 -13.63
N SER A 553 -1.62 -31.94 -14.55
CA SER A 553 -2.66 -32.10 -15.56
C SER A 553 -4.01 -32.39 -14.91
N GLY A 554 -5.07 -31.77 -15.40
CA GLY A 554 -6.40 -31.87 -14.80
C GLY A 554 -7.40 -30.90 -15.37
N GLU A 555 -8.55 -30.80 -14.73
CA GLU A 555 -9.58 -29.83 -15.07
C GLU A 555 -9.57 -28.71 -14.03
N ALA A 556 -9.41 -27.47 -14.48
CA ALA A 556 -9.52 -26.28 -13.65
C ALA A 556 -10.80 -25.53 -13.96
N GLN A 557 -11.42 -24.96 -12.93
CA GLN A 557 -12.53 -24.03 -13.05
C GLN A 557 -12.00 -22.61 -12.92
N VAL A 558 -12.40 -21.71 -13.83
CA VAL A 558 -11.85 -20.36 -13.90
C VAL A 558 -12.96 -19.35 -14.09
N GLY A 559 -12.96 -18.28 -13.32
CA GLY A 559 -13.95 -17.22 -13.39
C GLY A 559 -13.35 -15.83 -13.21
N VAL A 560 -14.20 -14.82 -13.39
CA VAL A 560 -13.88 -13.42 -13.14
C VAL A 560 -15.00 -12.79 -12.32
N SER A 561 -14.65 -11.97 -11.36
CA SER A 561 -15.57 -11.13 -10.59
C SER A 561 -15.14 -9.65 -10.64
N VAL A 562 -16.09 -8.76 -10.37
CA VAL A 562 -15.87 -7.33 -10.17
C VAL A 562 -16.60 -6.88 -8.90
N PRO A 563 -16.19 -5.75 -8.27
CA PRO A 563 -16.92 -5.18 -7.15
C PRO A 563 -18.38 -4.90 -7.51
N GLY A 564 -19.30 -5.22 -6.59
CA GLY A 564 -20.74 -5.01 -6.80
C GLY A 564 -21.10 -3.56 -7.11
N ILE A 565 -20.31 -2.60 -6.63
CA ILE A 565 -20.48 -1.16 -6.91
C ILE A 565 -20.34 -0.78 -8.38
N LEU A 566 -19.59 -1.55 -9.19
CA LEU A 566 -19.36 -1.24 -10.61
C LEU A 566 -20.63 -1.46 -11.45
N ARG A 567 -21.48 -2.41 -11.05
CA ARG A 567 -22.61 -2.92 -11.86
C ARG A 567 -22.14 -3.33 -13.27
N ALA A 568 -21.72 -4.58 -13.43
CA ALA A 568 -21.30 -5.10 -14.73
C ALA A 568 -21.91 -6.48 -15.00
N ARG A 569 -21.97 -6.86 -16.28
CA ARG A 569 -22.31 -8.21 -16.72
C ARG A 569 -21.04 -8.93 -17.19
N ILE A 570 -20.81 -10.13 -16.68
CA ILE A 570 -19.61 -10.94 -17.00
C ILE A 570 -20.03 -12.12 -17.89
N GLY A 571 -19.34 -12.29 -19.01
CA GLY A 571 -19.60 -13.37 -19.96
C GLY A 571 -18.32 -14.06 -20.45
N PRO A 572 -18.23 -15.40 -20.40
CA PRO A 572 -19.07 -16.31 -19.61
C PRO A 572 -18.75 -16.18 -18.10
N PRO A 573 -19.64 -16.67 -17.20
CA PRO A 573 -19.38 -16.60 -15.75
C PRO A 573 -18.23 -17.53 -15.31
N LEU A 574 -18.13 -18.70 -15.93
CA LEU A 574 -17.11 -19.70 -15.64
C LEU A 574 -16.62 -20.39 -16.92
N HIS A 575 -15.33 -20.71 -16.95
CA HIS A 575 -14.71 -21.61 -17.91
C HIS A 575 -14.28 -22.90 -17.22
N ARG A 576 -14.53 -24.02 -17.90
CA ARG A 576 -13.98 -25.32 -17.55
C ARG A 576 -12.82 -25.63 -18.49
N VAL A 577 -11.59 -25.65 -17.96
CA VAL A 577 -10.36 -25.72 -18.76
C VAL A 577 -9.60 -27.01 -18.47
N ARG A 578 -9.30 -27.78 -19.51
CA ARG A 578 -8.39 -28.93 -19.39
C ARG A 578 -6.96 -28.45 -19.52
N LEU A 579 -6.20 -28.55 -18.43
CA LEU A 579 -4.81 -28.15 -18.33
C LEU A 579 -3.90 -29.37 -18.44
N ARG A 580 -2.73 -29.17 -19.06
CA ARG A 580 -1.60 -30.10 -18.99
C ARG A 580 -0.52 -29.46 -18.14
N ALA A 581 0.17 -30.27 -17.35
CA ALA A 581 1.22 -29.80 -16.46
C ALA A 581 2.28 -28.99 -17.22
N GLY A 582 2.53 -27.75 -16.79
CA GLY A 582 3.53 -26.85 -17.38
C GLY A 582 3.18 -26.29 -18.78
N GLU A 583 2.01 -26.60 -19.35
CA GLU A 583 1.57 -26.04 -20.62
C GLU A 583 0.57 -24.88 -20.38
N PRO A 584 0.90 -23.64 -20.78
CA PRO A 584 -0.02 -22.52 -20.62
C PRO A 584 -1.25 -22.66 -21.53
N ARG A 585 -2.41 -22.27 -21.01
CA ARG A 585 -3.69 -22.23 -21.75
C ARG A 585 -4.38 -20.89 -21.55
N ARG A 586 -5.03 -20.40 -22.60
CA ARG A 586 -5.70 -19.10 -22.59
C ARG A 586 -7.20 -19.20 -22.68
N VAL A 587 -7.88 -18.35 -21.93
CA VAL A 587 -9.34 -18.16 -21.94
C VAL A 587 -9.69 -16.69 -21.88
N GLY A 588 -10.86 -16.30 -22.37
CA GLY A 588 -11.32 -14.92 -22.43
C GLY A 588 -12.62 -14.69 -21.67
N PHE A 589 -12.76 -13.50 -21.08
CA PHE A 589 -13.98 -12.99 -20.45
C PHE A 589 -14.28 -11.59 -20.98
N ASP A 590 -15.56 -11.29 -21.13
CA ASP A 590 -16.07 -9.96 -21.45
C ASP A 590 -16.77 -9.39 -20.21
N ILE A 591 -16.33 -8.22 -19.74
CA ILE A 591 -16.96 -7.45 -18.66
C ILE A 591 -17.69 -6.26 -19.31
N GLY A 592 -19.01 -6.36 -19.47
CA GLY A 592 -19.86 -5.28 -19.95
C GLY A 592 -20.22 -4.33 -18.81
N VAL A 593 -19.61 -3.13 -18.82
CA VAL A 593 -19.82 -2.08 -17.82
C VAL A 593 -21.14 -1.38 -18.09
N ASP A 594 -21.96 -1.17 -17.06
CA ASP A 594 -23.23 -0.45 -17.22
C ASP A 594 -23.02 1.00 -17.68
N GLY A 595 -23.96 1.55 -18.45
CA GLY A 595 -23.89 2.94 -18.91
C GLY A 595 -23.97 3.97 -17.78
N ALA A 596 -24.55 3.59 -16.65
CA ALA A 596 -24.62 4.41 -15.44
C ALA A 596 -23.49 4.12 -14.43
N ALA A 597 -22.47 3.34 -14.82
CA ALA A 597 -21.31 3.10 -13.97
C ALA A 597 -20.60 4.43 -13.66
N ILE A 598 -20.31 4.67 -12.38
CA ILE A 598 -19.65 5.90 -11.93
C ILE A 598 -18.22 5.89 -12.48
N PRO A 599 -17.77 6.94 -13.21
CA PRO A 599 -16.38 7.04 -13.66
C PRO A 599 -15.41 7.16 -12.48
N GLN A 600 -14.51 6.20 -12.35
CA GLN A 600 -13.43 6.11 -11.36
C GLN A 600 -12.61 4.83 -11.62
N GLU A 601 -11.60 4.56 -10.78
CA GLU A 601 -10.89 3.28 -10.79
C GLU A 601 -11.73 2.15 -10.15
N TYR A 602 -11.73 0.99 -10.81
CA TYR A 602 -12.28 -0.27 -10.31
C TYR A 602 -11.22 -1.37 -10.44
N HIS A 603 -11.56 -2.58 -10.01
CA HIS A 603 -10.75 -3.76 -10.27
C HIS A 603 -11.62 -4.93 -10.72
N TYR A 604 -10.98 -5.93 -11.32
CA TYR A 604 -11.54 -7.26 -11.49
C TYR A 604 -10.62 -8.28 -10.84
N THR A 605 -11.18 -9.40 -10.39
CA THR A 605 -10.44 -10.54 -9.83
C THR A 605 -10.69 -11.76 -10.70
N VAL A 606 -9.63 -12.30 -11.29
CA VAL A 606 -9.66 -13.63 -11.90
C VAL A 606 -9.44 -14.65 -10.81
N PHE A 607 -10.18 -15.75 -10.80
CA PHE A 607 -9.90 -16.89 -9.91
C PHE A 607 -9.79 -18.19 -10.69
N ALA A 608 -8.99 -19.12 -10.19
CA ALA A 608 -8.86 -20.47 -10.71
C ALA A 608 -8.85 -21.48 -9.56
N ILE A 609 -9.56 -22.59 -9.74
CA ILE A 609 -9.67 -23.67 -8.76
C ILE A 609 -9.31 -24.99 -9.42
N GLN A 610 -8.32 -25.68 -8.86
CA GLN A 610 -7.93 -27.04 -9.24
C GLN A 610 -7.39 -27.79 -8.03
N ASP A 611 -7.95 -28.95 -7.73
CA ASP A 611 -7.58 -29.82 -6.61
C ASP A 611 -7.64 -29.11 -5.26
N LEU A 612 -8.71 -28.35 -5.06
CA LEU A 612 -8.93 -27.46 -3.92
C LEU A 612 -7.88 -26.33 -3.81
N GLY A 613 -6.97 -26.22 -4.79
CA GLY A 613 -6.01 -25.14 -4.91
C GLY A 613 -6.68 -23.91 -5.50
N ILE A 614 -6.80 -22.86 -4.69
CA ILE A 614 -7.39 -21.60 -5.12
C ILE A 614 -6.27 -20.63 -5.48
N SER A 615 -6.43 -20.00 -6.63
CA SER A 615 -5.58 -18.91 -7.11
C SER A 615 -6.45 -17.73 -7.48
N VAL A 616 -6.03 -16.54 -7.10
CA VAL A 616 -6.68 -15.27 -7.42
C VAL A 616 -5.67 -14.30 -8.02
N LEU A 617 -6.14 -13.49 -8.96
CA LEU A 617 -5.37 -12.45 -9.61
C LEU A 617 -6.24 -11.21 -9.83
N ARG A 618 -5.95 -10.14 -9.09
CA ARG A 618 -6.64 -8.85 -9.13
C ARG A 618 -5.91 -7.86 -10.04
N ARG A 619 -6.66 -7.06 -10.81
CA ARG A 619 -6.14 -5.94 -11.60
C ARG A 619 -7.10 -4.76 -11.61
N HIS A 620 -6.53 -3.57 -11.46
CA HIS A 620 -7.24 -2.30 -11.55
C HIS A 620 -7.41 -1.84 -13.02
N PHE A 621 -8.50 -1.11 -13.28
CA PHE A 621 -8.80 -0.43 -14.54
C PHE A 621 -9.69 0.79 -14.29
N GLY A 622 -9.61 1.82 -15.13
CA GLY A 622 -10.45 3.01 -15.04
C GLY A 622 -11.75 2.89 -15.85
N VAL A 623 -12.85 3.34 -15.29
CA VAL A 623 -14.08 3.63 -16.05
C VAL A 623 -14.10 5.11 -16.39
N LEU A 624 -14.23 5.42 -17.67
CA LEU A 624 -14.31 6.79 -18.20
C LEU A 624 -15.75 7.19 -18.48
N PRO A 625 -16.11 8.50 -18.38
CA PRO A 625 -17.45 8.96 -18.74
C PRO A 625 -17.75 8.70 -20.22
N ASP A 626 -19.03 8.48 -20.53
CA ASP A 626 -19.48 8.45 -21.92
C ASP A 626 -19.34 9.86 -22.53
N THR A 627 -18.54 9.97 -23.59
CA THR A 627 -18.28 11.23 -24.32
C THR A 627 -19.54 11.81 -24.99
N GLY A 628 -20.68 11.13 -24.93
CA GLY A 628 -21.98 11.63 -25.39
C GLY A 628 -22.82 12.40 -24.36
N GLN A 629 -22.34 12.60 -23.12
CA GLN A 629 -23.11 13.25 -22.03
C GLN A 629 -22.44 14.49 -21.37
N THR A 630 -21.41 15.08 -21.97
CA THR A 630 -20.88 16.39 -21.53
C THR A 630 -21.56 17.55 -22.22
#